data_AF-A0A379GIH4-F1
#
_entry.id   AF-A0A379GIH4-F1
#
_cell.length_a   1.000
_cell.length_b   1.000
_cell.length_c   1.000
_cell.angle_alpha   90.00
_cell.angle_beta   90.00
_cell.angle_gamma   90.00
#
_symmetry.space_group_name_H-M   'P 1'
#
loop_
_entity.id
_entity.type
_entity.pdbx_description
1 polymer ?
#
loop_
_entity_poly.entity_id
_entity_poly.type
_entity_poly.pdbx_seq_one_letter_code
_entity_poly.pdbx_strand_id
1 'polypeptide(L)'
;MIAGGFGTDGSSSSDEGEMGEYRETTAEEVAELLKNSTSVIITPGYGLAVAQAQYPVHDITEKLRQRGIKVRFGIHPVAGRLPGHMNVLLAEAKVPYDIVLEMDEINDDFADTDTVLVIGCK
;
A
#
# COMPACT_ATOMS: atom_id res chain seq x y z
N MET A 1 -11.62 -4.22 29.51
CA MET A 1 -11.32 -5.65 29.70
C MET A 1 -12.63 -6.38 29.86
N ILE A 2 -13.06 -7.13 28.85
CA ILE A 2 -14.08 -8.16 28.99
C ILE A 2 -13.49 -9.44 28.41
N ALA A 3 -13.41 -10.46 29.26
CA ALA A 3 -12.96 -11.80 28.94
C ALA A 3 -14.20 -12.68 28.70
N GLY A 4 -14.11 -13.58 27.70
CA GLY A 4 -15.13 -14.58 27.39
C GLY A 4 -14.98 -15.06 25.95
N GLY A 5 -14.14 -16.08 25.74
CA GLY A 5 -13.81 -16.63 24.43
C GLY A 5 -14.88 -17.56 23.85
N PHE A 6 -14.64 -18.05 22.63
CA PHE A 6 -14.78 -19.45 22.18
C PHE A 6 -14.59 -19.53 20.65
N GLY A 7 -13.62 -20.35 20.22
CA GLY A 7 -13.70 -21.21 19.03
C GLY A 7 -13.26 -20.67 17.67
N THR A 8 -11.98 -20.87 17.32
CA THR A 8 -11.64 -21.41 16.00
C THR A 8 -10.65 -22.56 16.17
N ASP A 9 -11.16 -23.79 16.10
CA ASP A 9 -10.40 -25.01 15.78
C ASP A 9 -9.95 -24.92 14.32
N GLY A 10 -8.92 -24.12 14.08
CA GLY A 10 -8.23 -24.05 12.80
C GLY A 10 -6.76 -24.17 13.09
N SER A 11 -6.21 -25.37 12.84
CA SER A 11 -4.81 -25.76 12.95
C SER A 11 -3.85 -24.62 13.23
N SER A 12 -3.20 -24.69 14.39
CA SER A 12 -1.92 -24.06 14.64
C SER A 12 -0.90 -24.65 13.65
N SER A 13 -0.88 -24.12 12.43
CA SER A 13 0.32 -24.09 11.63
C SER A 13 1.25 -23.12 12.35
N SER A 14 2.17 -23.68 13.12
CA SER A 14 3.39 -22.99 13.51
C SER A 14 4.16 -22.70 12.23
N ASP A 15 3.80 -21.64 11.51
CA ASP A 15 4.69 -21.03 10.53
C ASP A 15 5.75 -20.26 11.31
N GLU A 16 6.68 -21.01 11.90
CA GLU A 16 8.08 -20.58 12.03
C GLU A 16 8.74 -20.67 10.64
N GLY A 17 8.05 -20.13 9.63
CA GLY A 17 8.50 -20.09 8.25
C GLY A 17 9.53 -18.98 8.11
N GLU A 18 10.75 -19.38 7.80
CA GLU A 18 11.90 -18.56 7.42
C GLU A 18 11.56 -17.09 7.13
N MET A 19 12.00 -16.19 8.01
CA MET A 19 12.25 -14.80 7.59
C MET A 19 13.27 -14.89 6.45
N GLY A 20 12.80 -14.85 5.20
CA GLY A 20 13.66 -14.77 4.03
C GLY A 20 14.63 -13.58 4.13
N GLU A 21 15.66 -13.53 3.29
CA GLU A 21 16.59 -12.39 3.26
C GLU A 21 15.83 -11.07 3.05
N TYR A 22 15.69 -10.29 4.11
CA TYR A 22 15.25 -8.90 4.00
C TYR A 22 16.43 -8.07 3.50
N ARG A 23 16.21 -7.37 2.39
CA ARG A 23 17.18 -6.42 1.83
C ARG A 23 16.76 -5.01 2.22
N GLU A 24 17.59 -4.35 2.99
CA GLU A 24 17.49 -2.91 3.19
C GLU A 24 17.92 -2.17 1.91
N THR A 25 17.27 -1.05 1.63
CA THR A 25 17.54 -0.20 0.47
C THR A 25 17.44 1.27 0.87
N THR A 26 18.02 2.18 0.10
CA THR A 26 17.95 3.62 0.37
C THR A 26 16.78 4.30 -0.35
N ALA A 27 16.43 5.50 0.08
CA ALA A 27 15.43 6.31 -0.60
C ALA A 27 15.83 6.65 -2.05
N GLU A 28 17.14 6.83 -2.33
CA GLU A 28 17.60 7.06 -3.70
C GLU A 28 17.40 5.82 -4.57
N GLU A 29 17.71 4.63 -4.06
CA GLU A 29 17.53 3.38 -4.79
C GLU A 29 16.06 3.11 -5.08
N VAL A 30 15.17 3.31 -4.10
CA VAL A 30 13.71 3.23 -4.31
C VAL A 30 13.26 4.23 -5.37
N ALA A 31 13.79 5.46 -5.35
CA ALA A 31 13.45 6.45 -6.36
C ALA A 31 13.91 6.03 -7.77
N GLU A 32 15.09 5.42 -7.91
CA GLU A 32 15.54 4.85 -9.19
C GLU A 32 14.66 3.69 -9.65
N LEU A 33 14.30 2.77 -8.75
CA LEU A 33 13.39 1.65 -9.06
C LEU A 33 12.04 2.16 -9.58
N LEU A 34 11.44 3.13 -8.88
CA LEU A 34 10.18 3.74 -9.29
C LEU A 34 10.30 4.46 -10.64
N LYS A 35 11.41 5.17 -10.89
CA LYS A 35 11.64 5.88 -12.16
C LYS A 35 11.85 4.94 -13.35
N ASN A 36 12.36 3.73 -13.12
CA ASN A 36 12.60 2.73 -14.15
C ASN A 36 11.40 1.79 -14.39
N SER A 37 10.36 1.88 -13.56
CA SER A 37 9.13 1.11 -13.70
C SER A 37 8.22 1.70 -14.76
N THR A 38 7.46 0.85 -15.46
CA THR A 38 6.39 1.27 -16.36
C THR A 38 5.03 1.31 -15.64
N SER A 39 4.89 0.49 -14.60
CA SER A 39 3.70 0.37 -13.76
C SER A 39 4.08 0.28 -12.28
N VAL A 40 3.36 1.04 -11.45
CA VAL A 40 3.57 1.10 -10.00
C VAL A 40 2.23 0.99 -9.28
N ILE A 41 2.16 0.10 -8.28
CA ILE A 41 1.04 0.06 -7.33
C ILE A 41 1.52 0.63 -5.99
N ILE A 42 0.78 1.58 -5.43
CA ILE A 42 1.02 2.12 -4.09
C ILE A 42 -0.04 1.56 -3.15
N THR A 43 0.39 0.92 -2.05
CA THR A 43 -0.50 0.38 -1.03
C THR A 43 -0.32 1.17 0.26
N PRO A 44 -1.20 2.14 0.55
CA PRO A 44 -1.14 2.94 1.76
C PRO A 44 -1.73 2.16 2.96
N GLY A 45 -1.04 2.22 4.08
CA GLY A 45 -1.47 1.67 5.36
C GLY A 45 -1.68 2.74 6.43
N TYR A 46 -2.11 2.32 7.61
CA TYR A 46 -2.41 3.24 8.72
C TYR A 46 -1.22 4.11 9.13
N GLY A 47 0.01 3.62 9.01
CA GLY A 47 1.23 4.37 9.28
C GLY A 47 1.41 5.62 8.41
N LEU A 48 0.89 5.61 7.18
CA LEU A 48 0.89 6.79 6.30
C LEU A 48 0.03 7.91 6.90
N ALA A 49 -1.14 7.56 7.43
CA ALA A 49 -2.04 8.50 8.09
C ALA A 49 -1.44 9.09 9.37
N VAL A 50 -0.80 8.24 10.18
CA VAL A 50 -0.13 8.69 11.42
C VAL A 50 1.04 9.62 11.12
N ALA A 51 1.79 9.33 10.06
CA ALA A 51 2.94 10.15 9.63
C ALA A 51 2.53 11.42 8.84
N GLN A 52 1.24 11.61 8.55
CA GLN A 52 0.75 12.66 7.67
C GLN A 52 1.47 12.72 6.31
N ALA A 53 1.76 11.55 5.74
CA ALA A 53 2.55 11.42 4.52
C ALA A 53 1.72 11.47 3.23
N GLN A 54 0.43 11.81 3.30
CA GLN A 54 -0.47 11.86 2.15
C GLN A 54 -0.04 12.87 1.07
N TYR A 55 0.50 14.03 1.47
CA TYR A 55 0.98 15.05 0.53
C TYR A 55 2.27 14.62 -0.20
N PRO A 56 3.31 14.12 0.48
CA PRO A 56 4.46 13.50 -0.19
C PRO A 56 4.09 12.38 -1.17
N VAL A 57 3.12 11.54 -0.81
CA VAL A 57 2.66 10.44 -1.68
C VAL A 57 1.98 10.97 -2.94
N HIS A 58 1.18 12.03 -2.81
CA HIS A 58 0.63 12.75 -3.96
C HIS A 58 1.74 13.31 -4.86
N ASP A 59 2.75 13.98 -4.29
CA ASP A 59 3.87 14.54 -5.05
C ASP A 59 4.66 13.47 -5.81
N ILE A 60 4.87 12.29 -5.19
CA ILE A 60 5.52 11.15 -5.84
C ILE A 60 4.65 10.65 -7.00
N THR A 61 3.35 10.49 -6.76
CA THR A 61 2.39 10.03 -7.77
C THR A 61 2.39 10.94 -8.99
N GLU A 62 2.29 12.25 -8.79
CA GLU A 62 2.32 13.24 -9.88
C GLU A 62 3.63 13.18 -10.66
N LYS A 63 4.78 13.11 -9.99
CA LYS A 63 6.09 13.02 -10.66
C LYS A 63 6.24 11.74 -11.48
N LEU A 64 5.72 10.61 -11.01
CA LEU A 64 5.74 9.35 -11.76
C LEU A 64 4.80 9.41 -12.96
N ARG A 65 3.58 9.91 -12.79
CA ARG A 65 2.60 10.05 -13.89
C ARG A 65 3.07 11.03 -14.96
N GLN A 66 3.74 12.12 -14.60
CA GLN A 66 4.35 13.05 -15.56
C GLN A 66 5.43 12.38 -16.43
N ARG A 67 6.03 11.28 -15.96
CA ARG A 67 6.97 10.46 -16.72
C ARG A 67 6.29 9.39 -17.58
N GLY A 68 4.96 9.32 -17.58
CA GLY A 68 4.18 8.32 -18.30
C GLY A 68 4.04 6.98 -17.56
N ILE A 69 4.43 6.91 -16.29
CA ILE A 69 4.34 5.69 -15.48
C ILE A 69 2.90 5.49 -15.03
N LYS A 70 2.37 4.26 -15.18
CA LYS A 70 1.03 3.90 -14.74
C LYS A 70 1.03 3.71 -13.22
N VAL A 71 0.54 4.71 -12.48
CA VAL A 71 0.42 4.64 -11.01
C VAL A 71 -1.02 4.34 -10.61
N ARG A 72 -1.20 3.33 -9.75
CA ARG A 72 -2.48 2.93 -9.16
C ARG A 72 -2.35 2.80 -7.64
N PHE A 73 -3.42 3.03 -6.91
CA PHE A 73 -3.52 2.82 -5.48
C PHE A 73 -4.36 1.59 -5.19
N GLY A 74 -3.83 0.66 -4.40
CA GLY A 74 -4.58 -0.48 -3.91
C GLY A 74 -4.98 -0.26 -2.46
N ILE A 75 -6.27 -0.10 -2.19
CA ILE A 75 -6.79 0.08 -0.84
C ILE A 75 -7.16 -1.27 -0.27
N HIS A 76 -6.48 -1.67 0.80
CA HIS A 76 -6.85 -2.86 1.54
C HIS A 76 -8.10 -2.56 2.39
N PRO A 77 -9.12 -3.44 2.44
CA PRO A 77 -10.40 -3.16 3.12
C PRO A 77 -10.26 -2.88 4.63
N VAL A 78 -9.17 -3.34 5.26
CA VAL A 78 -8.83 -3.03 6.66
C VAL A 78 -7.66 -2.05 6.82
N ALA A 79 -7.26 -1.32 5.77
CA ALA A 79 -6.26 -0.27 5.87
C ALA A 79 -6.81 0.91 6.71
N GLY A 80 -6.40 0.99 7.97
CA GLY A 80 -6.80 2.06 8.88
C GLY A 80 -7.66 1.58 10.06
N ARG A 81 -8.05 2.52 10.93
CA ARG A 81 -8.88 2.24 12.11
C ARG A 81 -10.39 2.36 11.88
N LEU A 82 -10.80 2.94 10.74
CA LEU A 82 -12.18 3.16 10.35
C LEU A 82 -12.34 2.80 8.87
N PRO A 83 -13.46 2.17 8.46
CA PRO A 83 -13.75 1.94 7.04
C PRO A 83 -13.70 3.26 6.24
N GLY A 84 -13.01 3.25 5.09
CA GLY A 84 -12.92 4.41 4.20
C GLY A 84 -11.96 5.53 4.64
N HIS A 85 -11.22 5.36 5.74
CA HIS A 85 -10.29 6.39 6.23
C HIS A 85 -9.22 6.74 5.19
N MET A 86 -8.66 5.74 4.50
CA MET A 86 -7.63 6.02 3.48
C MET A 86 -8.18 6.81 2.29
N ASN A 87 -9.40 6.51 1.84
CA ASN A 87 -10.03 7.20 0.71
C ASN A 87 -10.20 8.70 1.04
N VAL A 88 -10.56 9.04 2.29
CA VAL A 88 -10.67 10.44 2.75
C VAL A 88 -9.31 11.15 2.76
N LEU A 89 -8.26 10.50 3.27
CA LEU A 89 -6.92 11.12 3.32
C LEU A 89 -6.32 11.33 1.93
N LEU A 90 -6.52 10.37 1.03
CA LEU A 90 -6.08 10.48 -0.37
C LEU A 90 -6.87 11.58 -1.10
N ALA A 91 -8.17 11.70 -0.81
CA ALA A 91 -8.98 12.80 -1.32
C ALA A 91 -8.51 14.17 -0.82
N GLU A 92 -8.18 14.29 0.46
CA GLU A 92 -7.61 15.50 1.04
C GLU A 92 -6.28 15.88 0.36
N ALA A 93 -5.44 14.87 0.08
CA ALA A 93 -4.21 15.03 -0.67
C ALA A 93 -4.39 15.24 -2.18
N LYS A 94 -5.63 15.33 -2.68
CA LYS A 94 -5.98 15.53 -4.09
C LYS A 94 -5.49 14.40 -5.01
N VAL A 95 -5.40 13.19 -4.49
CA VAL A 95 -5.17 12.00 -5.32
C VAL A 95 -6.45 11.74 -6.13
N PRO A 96 -6.35 11.62 -7.47
CA PRO A 96 -7.50 11.34 -8.31
C PRO A 96 -8.15 9.99 -7.97
N TYR A 97 -9.47 9.94 -7.85
CA TYR A 97 -10.18 8.71 -7.49
C TYR A 97 -10.17 7.64 -8.58
N ASP A 98 -9.93 8.01 -9.85
CA ASP A 98 -9.83 7.09 -10.99
C ASP A 98 -8.61 6.16 -10.89
N ILE A 99 -7.62 6.51 -10.08
CA ILE A 99 -6.44 5.68 -9.82
C ILE A 99 -6.48 5.01 -8.44
N VAL A 100 -7.59 5.13 -7.69
CA VAL A 100 -7.78 4.48 -6.40
C VAL A 100 -8.73 3.30 -6.59
N LEU A 101 -8.20 2.10 -6.39
CA LEU A 101 -8.89 0.84 -6.62
C LEU A 101 -9.02 0.07 -5.31
N GLU A 102 -10.15 -0.60 -5.15
CA GLU A 102 -10.36 -1.54 -4.04
C GLU A 102 -9.56 -2.83 -4.29
N MET A 103 -9.30 -3.60 -3.23
CA MET A 103 -8.48 -4.81 -3.29
C MET A 103 -8.91 -5.78 -4.40
N ASP A 104 -10.21 -6.03 -4.52
CA ASP A 104 -10.75 -6.98 -5.51
C ASP A 104 -10.54 -6.50 -6.95
N GLU A 105 -10.48 -5.18 -7.17
CA GLU A 105 -10.29 -4.59 -8.50
C GLU A 105 -8.81 -4.57 -8.89
N ILE A 106 -7.90 -4.42 -7.92
CA ILE A 106 -6.46 -4.30 -8.18
C ILE A 106 -5.71 -5.63 -8.10
N ASN A 107 -6.32 -6.69 -7.55
CA ASN A 107 -5.66 -7.98 -7.34
C ASN A 107 -5.09 -8.59 -8.64
N ASP A 108 -5.86 -8.54 -9.73
CA ASP A 108 -5.41 -9.05 -11.03
C ASP A 108 -4.29 -8.20 -11.65
N ASP A 109 -4.20 -6.92 -11.27
CA ASP A 109 -3.21 -5.97 -11.77
C ASP A 109 -1.81 -6.15 -11.18
N PHE A 110 -1.68 -6.89 -10.06
CA PHE A 110 -0.38 -7.12 -9.42
C PHE A 110 0.56 -7.99 -10.25
N ALA A 111 0.03 -8.96 -11.00
CA ALA A 111 0.83 -9.86 -11.82
C ALA A 111 1.61 -9.12 -12.92
N ASP A 112 1.04 -8.03 -13.42
CA ASP A 112 1.60 -7.19 -14.49
C ASP A 112 2.24 -5.90 -13.95
N THR A 113 2.43 -5.77 -12.62
CA THR A 113 3.01 -4.59 -12.00
C THR A 113 4.51 -4.73 -11.75
N ASP A 114 5.30 -3.76 -12.21
CA ASP A 114 6.75 -3.80 -12.08
C ASP A 114 7.22 -3.56 -10.63
N THR A 115 6.55 -2.65 -9.91
CA THR A 115 6.93 -2.29 -8.54
C THR A 115 5.70 -2.02 -7.68
N VAL A 116 5.69 -2.59 -6.48
CA VAL A 116 4.71 -2.32 -5.44
C VAL A 116 5.37 -1.56 -4.30
N LEU A 117 4.87 -0.35 -4.01
CA LEU A 117 5.33 0.50 -2.92
C LEU A 117 4.33 0.43 -1.76
N VAL A 118 4.71 -0.28 -0.70
CA VAL A 118 3.89 -0.41 0.51
C VAL A 118 4.31 0.65 1.54
N ILE A 119 3.38 1.51 1.99
CA ILE A 119 3.71 2.65 2.87
C ILE A 119 2.88 2.57 4.15
N GLY A 120 3.56 2.38 5.29
CA GLY A 120 2.91 2.42 6.59
C GLY A 120 1.92 1.28 6.84
N CYS A 121 2.07 0.15 6.14
CA CYS A 121 1.36 -1.08 6.46
C CYS A 121 2.07 -1.81 7.60
N LYS A 122 1.29 -2.53 8.41
CA LYS A 122 1.75 -3.46 9.42
C LYS A 122 0.90 -4.70 9.37
#